data_AF-A0A2A2M4C5-F1
#
_entry.id   AF-A0A2A2M4C5-F1
#
_cell.length_a   1.000
_cell.length_b   1.000
_cell.length_c   1.000
_cell.angle_alpha   90.00
_cell.angle_beta   90.00
_cell.angle_gamma   90.00
#
_symmetry.space_group_name_H-M   'P 1'
#
loop_
_entity.id
_entity.type
_entity.pdbx_description
1 polymer ?
#
loop_
_entity_poly.entity_id
_entity_poly.type
_entity_poly.pdbx_seq_one_letter_code
_entity_poly.pdbx_strand_id
1 'polypeptide(L)'
;MTASMGLPDLGVITIDEVAFFIRQIARSAALPLLVDGDTGYGEALNVMHMVRTFEDAGAGAVHLEDQILPKKCGHLNGKSLVPTVDMAAKVAAARKAARDLVIVARTDAVGVDGFDAAVERARAYVEAGADAIFPEGLTSREMFEAFAAAMPGVPLLANMTEFGKTPW
;
A
#
# COMPACT_ATOMS: atom_id res chain seq x y z
N MET A 1 -1.79 9.35 -9.97
CA MET A 1 -2.21 10.76 -9.78
C MET A 1 -1.14 11.74 -10.24
N THR A 2 0.10 11.62 -9.76
CA THR A 2 1.26 12.48 -10.12
C THR A 2 1.43 12.72 -11.63
N ALA A 3 1.35 11.67 -12.46
CA ALA A 3 1.50 11.80 -13.91
C ALA A 3 0.46 12.76 -14.55
N SER A 4 -0.78 12.78 -14.05
CA SER A 4 -1.83 13.71 -14.49
C SER A 4 -1.51 15.18 -14.13
N MET A 5 -0.60 15.40 -13.18
CA MET A 5 -0.10 16.71 -12.76
C MET A 5 1.24 17.06 -13.44
N GLY A 6 1.77 16.20 -14.31
CA GLY A 6 3.11 16.37 -14.90
C GLY A 6 4.24 16.18 -13.89
N LEU A 7 4.00 15.48 -12.78
CA LEU A 7 4.98 15.23 -11.72
C LEU A 7 5.47 13.78 -11.74
N PRO A 8 6.74 13.51 -11.38
CA PRO A 8 7.24 12.14 -11.23
C PRO A 8 6.68 11.49 -9.96
N ASP A 9 6.56 10.17 -9.97
CA ASP A 9 6.13 9.38 -8.81
C ASP A 9 7.29 9.16 -7.81
N LEU A 10 7.63 10.22 -7.08
CA LEU A 10 8.75 10.25 -6.13
C LEU A 10 8.32 10.75 -4.74
N GLY A 11 7.04 10.59 -4.39
CA GLY A 11 6.50 11.01 -3.09
C GLY A 11 6.49 12.54 -2.89
N VAL A 12 6.30 13.29 -3.98
CA VAL A 12 6.34 14.78 -3.97
C VAL A 12 4.98 15.44 -3.76
N ILE A 13 3.89 14.68 -3.90
CA ILE A 13 2.53 15.19 -3.67
C ILE A 13 2.14 15.05 -2.19
N THR A 14 1.21 15.88 -1.78
CA THR A 14 0.73 16.01 -0.41
C THR A 14 -0.60 15.28 -0.18
N ILE A 15 -0.95 15.06 1.10
CA ILE A 15 -2.23 14.49 1.52
C ILE A 15 -3.41 15.30 0.92
N ASP A 16 -3.31 16.64 0.92
CA ASP A 16 -4.40 17.51 0.44
C ASP A 16 -4.62 17.39 -1.07
N GLU A 17 -3.54 17.23 -1.84
CA GLU A 17 -3.61 17.00 -3.29
C GLU A 17 -4.24 15.65 -3.60
N VAL A 18 -3.90 14.59 -2.86
CA VAL A 18 -4.55 13.28 -3.02
C VAL A 18 -6.03 13.37 -2.63
N ALA A 19 -6.34 14.00 -1.50
CA ALA A 19 -7.71 14.19 -1.04
C ALA A 19 -8.57 14.98 -2.03
N PHE A 20 -7.99 15.90 -2.80
CA PHE A 20 -8.68 16.56 -3.90
C PHE A 20 -9.18 15.56 -4.96
N PHE A 21 -8.32 14.63 -5.41
CA PHE A 21 -8.71 13.59 -6.38
C PHE A 21 -9.73 12.60 -5.81
N ILE A 22 -9.53 12.15 -4.56
CA ILE A 22 -10.49 11.26 -3.87
C ILE A 22 -11.90 11.86 -3.92
N ARG A 23 -12.05 13.14 -3.54
CA ARG A 23 -13.36 13.81 -3.53
C ARG A 23 -14.01 13.87 -4.92
N GLN A 24 -13.23 14.04 -5.98
CA GLN A 24 -13.79 14.08 -7.34
C GLN A 24 -14.34 12.71 -7.75
N ILE A 25 -13.59 11.63 -7.48
CA ILE A 25 -13.94 10.27 -7.88
C ILE A 25 -15.10 9.74 -7.03
N ALA A 26 -15.02 9.90 -5.71
CA ALA A 26 -16.05 9.42 -4.80
C ALA A 26 -17.44 10.01 -5.10
N ARG A 27 -17.49 11.31 -5.45
CA ARG A 27 -18.75 12.00 -5.79
C ARG A 27 -19.33 11.60 -7.14
N SER A 28 -18.50 11.16 -8.09
CA SER A 28 -18.95 10.86 -9.45
C SER A 28 -19.37 9.40 -9.63
N ALA A 29 -18.75 8.47 -8.90
CA ALA A 29 -18.90 7.04 -9.13
C ALA A 29 -19.88 6.35 -8.17
N ALA A 30 -20.06 6.85 -6.94
CA ALA A 30 -20.77 6.14 -5.87
C ALA A 30 -20.28 4.68 -5.64
N LEU A 31 -19.00 4.43 -5.90
CA LEU A 31 -18.32 3.15 -5.72
C LEU A 31 -17.20 3.28 -4.67
N PRO A 32 -16.85 2.18 -3.97
CA PRO A 32 -15.69 2.17 -3.09
C PRO A 32 -14.40 2.48 -3.85
N LEU A 33 -13.55 3.33 -3.26
CA LEU A 33 -12.26 3.73 -3.84
C LEU A 33 -11.11 3.24 -2.96
N LEU A 34 -10.21 2.44 -3.54
CA LEU A 34 -8.90 2.13 -2.97
C LEU A 34 -7.90 3.21 -3.39
N VAL A 35 -7.21 3.79 -2.42
CA VAL A 35 -6.25 4.89 -2.62
C VAL A 35 -4.84 4.42 -2.26
N ASP A 36 -3.86 4.81 -3.07
CA ASP A 36 -2.44 4.69 -2.72
C ASP A 36 -2.05 5.75 -1.68
N GLY A 37 -1.66 5.31 -0.49
CA GLY A 37 -1.20 6.16 0.61
C GLY A 37 0.33 6.29 0.71
N ASP A 38 1.08 5.82 -0.28
CA ASP A 38 2.53 5.75 -0.24
C ASP A 38 3.02 5.10 1.07
N THR A 39 3.99 5.73 1.74
CA THR A 39 4.51 5.31 3.05
C THR A 39 3.77 6.00 4.22
N GLY A 40 2.63 6.65 3.95
CA GLY A 40 1.84 7.37 4.95
C GLY A 40 2.25 8.82 5.24
N TYR A 41 2.98 9.46 4.31
CA TYR A 41 3.40 10.88 4.39
C TYR A 41 4.17 11.27 5.66
N GLY A 42 4.89 10.32 6.26
CA GLY A 42 5.68 10.50 7.46
C GLY A 42 5.63 9.26 8.37
N GLU A 43 5.54 9.50 9.67
CA GLU A 43 5.49 8.46 10.69
C GLU A 43 4.06 8.25 11.24
N ALA A 44 3.90 7.50 12.33
CA ALA A 44 2.60 7.08 12.87
C ALA A 44 1.54 8.21 12.93
N LEU A 45 1.90 9.41 13.42
CA LEU A 45 0.95 10.53 13.50
C LEU A 45 0.53 11.06 12.12
N ASN A 46 1.44 11.06 11.14
CA ASN A 46 1.15 11.43 9.76
C ASN A 46 0.23 10.40 9.11
N VAL A 47 0.49 9.11 9.35
CA VAL A 47 -0.37 8.01 8.88
C VAL A 47 -1.79 8.17 9.44
N MET A 48 -1.92 8.46 10.73
CA MET A 48 -3.23 8.69 11.35
C MET A 48 -3.96 9.90 10.74
N HIS A 49 -3.23 10.97 10.43
CA HIS A 49 -3.78 12.15 9.76
C HIS A 49 -4.23 11.80 8.34
N MET A 50 -3.39 11.13 7.55
CA MET A 50 -3.69 10.67 6.19
C MET A 50 -4.96 9.81 6.16
N VAL A 51 -5.06 8.81 7.04
CA VAL A 51 -6.22 7.91 7.11
C VAL A 51 -7.51 8.71 7.34
N ARG A 52 -7.53 9.62 8.31
CA ARG A 52 -8.71 10.45 8.58
C ARG A 52 -9.05 11.34 7.40
N THR A 53 -8.06 11.99 6.81
CA THR A 53 -8.26 12.89 5.67
C THR A 53 -8.78 12.16 4.44
N PHE A 54 -8.24 10.96 4.14
CA PHE A 54 -8.68 10.16 2.99
C PHE A 54 -10.08 9.60 3.20
N GLU A 55 -10.38 9.11 4.41
CA GLU A 55 -11.71 8.64 4.78
C GLU A 55 -12.75 9.77 4.73
N ASP A 56 -12.45 10.95 5.28
CA ASP A 56 -13.32 12.14 5.19
C ASP A 56 -13.51 12.61 3.74
N ALA A 57 -12.53 12.37 2.87
CA ALA A 57 -12.62 12.67 1.44
C ALA A 57 -13.47 11.65 0.65
N GLY A 58 -13.78 10.50 1.24
CA GLY A 58 -14.62 9.46 0.65
C GLY A 58 -13.87 8.21 0.16
N ALA A 59 -12.63 7.97 0.61
CA ALA A 59 -11.95 6.71 0.35
C ALA A 59 -12.66 5.54 1.06
N GLY A 60 -12.73 4.38 0.40
CA GLY A 60 -13.21 3.13 1.00
C GLY A 60 -12.09 2.22 1.50
N ALA A 61 -10.89 2.37 0.92
CA ALA A 61 -9.70 1.66 1.34
C ALA A 61 -8.44 2.52 1.09
N VAL A 62 -7.37 2.23 1.82
CA VAL A 62 -6.04 2.78 1.56
C VAL A 62 -5.00 1.66 1.60
N HIS A 63 -3.98 1.73 0.73
CA HIS A 63 -2.79 0.90 0.91
C HIS A 63 -1.57 1.70 1.35
N LEU A 64 -0.78 1.12 2.26
CA LEU A 64 0.47 1.67 2.78
C LEU A 64 1.63 0.74 2.43
N GLU A 65 2.79 1.27 2.05
CA GLU A 65 3.95 0.47 1.65
C GLU A 65 5.16 0.61 2.58
N ASP A 66 6.01 -0.44 2.60
CA ASP A 66 7.18 -0.55 3.47
C ASP A 66 8.48 0.04 2.88
N GLN A 67 8.38 0.85 1.84
CA GLN A 67 9.55 1.52 1.25
C GLN A 67 10.07 2.67 2.13
N ILE A 68 11.38 2.93 2.02
CA ILE A 68 12.02 4.13 2.57
C ILE A 68 11.84 5.29 1.58
N LEU A 69 11.50 6.48 2.09
CA LEU A 69 11.47 7.70 1.28
C LEU A 69 12.89 8.23 0.95
N PRO A 70 13.13 8.74 -0.28
CA PRO A 70 12.19 8.83 -1.39
C PRO A 70 11.90 7.44 -1.98
N LYS A 71 10.62 7.09 -2.01
CA LYS A 71 10.15 5.80 -2.52
C LYS A 71 10.41 5.72 -4.03
N LYS A 72 10.52 4.51 -4.54
CA LYS A 72 10.62 4.26 -5.99
C LYS A 72 9.40 3.46 -6.44
N CYS A 73 9.06 3.59 -7.72
CA CYS A 73 8.02 2.74 -8.32
C CYS A 73 8.33 1.25 -8.10
N GLY A 74 7.30 0.44 -7.81
CA GLY A 74 7.36 -0.99 -7.52
C GLY A 74 8.10 -1.85 -8.57
N HIS A 75 8.27 -1.38 -9.80
CA HIS A 75 8.99 -2.11 -10.83
C HIS A 75 10.44 -1.68 -11.01
N LEU A 76 10.92 -0.66 -10.29
CA LEU A 76 12.30 -0.16 -10.37
C LEU A 76 13.26 -0.90 -9.41
N ASN A 77 14.55 -0.90 -9.75
CA ASN A 77 15.62 -1.51 -8.95
C ASN A 77 16.17 -0.54 -7.87
N GLY A 78 16.77 -1.12 -6.83
CA GLY A 78 17.42 -0.37 -5.74
C GLY A 78 16.43 0.28 -4.77
N LYS A 79 15.39 -0.46 -4.40
CA LYS A 79 14.49 -0.09 -3.29
C LYS A 79 15.16 -0.45 -1.97
N SER A 80 14.76 0.25 -0.93
CA SER A 80 15.14 -0.09 0.45
C SER A 80 13.87 -0.05 1.29
N LEU A 81 13.77 -0.99 2.23
CA LEU A 81 12.59 -1.15 3.05
C LEU A 81 12.88 -0.73 4.47
N VAL A 82 11.87 -0.16 5.14
CA VAL A 82 11.95 0.06 6.58
C VAL A 82 12.00 -1.29 7.30
N PRO A 83 12.53 -1.34 8.54
CA PRO A 83 12.37 -2.49 9.42
C PRO A 83 10.90 -2.92 9.52
N THR A 84 10.64 -4.22 9.59
CA THR A 84 9.28 -4.78 9.67
C THR A 84 8.47 -4.17 10.82
N VAL A 85 9.11 -3.93 11.97
CA VAL A 85 8.47 -3.33 13.15
C VAL A 85 8.00 -1.89 12.90
N ASP A 86 8.73 -1.12 12.09
CA ASP A 86 8.40 0.27 11.81
C ASP A 86 7.18 0.34 10.88
N MET A 87 7.15 -0.51 9.84
CA MET A 87 5.96 -0.62 8.99
C MET A 87 4.75 -1.14 9.78
N ALA A 88 4.94 -2.18 10.61
CA ALA A 88 3.87 -2.70 11.46
C ALA A 88 3.31 -1.62 12.41
N ALA A 89 4.16 -0.74 12.96
CA ALA A 89 3.72 0.39 13.77
C ALA A 89 2.88 1.39 12.95
N LYS A 90 3.22 1.63 11.68
CA LYS A 90 2.41 2.47 10.77
C LYS A 90 1.07 1.82 10.46
N VAL A 91 1.03 0.51 10.18
CA VAL A 91 -0.22 -0.25 9.97
C VAL A 91 -1.11 -0.17 11.21
N ALA A 92 -0.57 -0.39 12.40
CA ALA A 92 -1.31 -0.28 13.66
C ALA A 92 -1.86 1.14 13.90
N ALA A 93 -1.07 2.17 13.56
CA ALA A 93 -1.51 3.56 13.61
C ALA A 93 -2.65 3.84 12.62
N ALA A 94 -2.57 3.31 11.39
CA ALA A 94 -3.61 3.41 10.39
C ALA A 94 -4.92 2.75 10.88
N ARG A 95 -4.84 1.51 11.35
CA ARG A 95 -5.98 0.77 11.89
C ARG A 95 -6.63 1.47 13.07
N LYS A 96 -5.83 2.07 13.96
CA LYS A 96 -6.31 2.86 15.10
C LYS A 96 -7.03 4.14 14.69
N ALA A 97 -6.65 4.75 13.57
CA ALA A 97 -7.27 5.99 13.08
C ALA A 97 -8.51 5.75 12.23
N ALA A 98 -8.57 4.63 11.50
CA ALA A 98 -9.66 4.28 10.59
C ALA A 98 -10.95 3.99 11.36
N ARG A 99 -12.07 4.55 10.88
CA ARG A 99 -13.41 4.23 11.38
C ARG A 99 -13.95 3.02 10.63
N ASP A 100 -14.12 3.16 9.32
CA ASP A 100 -14.63 2.15 8.39
C ASP A 100 -13.66 1.85 7.23
N LEU A 101 -12.59 2.66 7.08
CA LEU A 101 -11.59 2.50 6.03
C LEU A 101 -10.88 1.14 6.13
N VAL A 102 -10.83 0.41 5.00
CA VAL A 102 -10.07 -0.83 4.86
C VAL A 102 -8.58 -0.51 4.72
N ILE A 103 -7.73 -1.16 5.51
CA ILE A 103 -6.28 -0.98 5.50
C ILE A 103 -5.61 -2.14 4.76
N VAL A 104 -4.96 -1.83 3.63
CA VAL A 104 -4.18 -2.80 2.87
C VAL A 104 -2.69 -2.55 3.13
N ALA A 105 -1.95 -3.54 3.62
CA ALA A 105 -0.50 -3.40 3.76
C ALA A 105 0.20 -3.95 2.51
N ARG A 106 0.97 -3.10 1.84
CA ARG A 106 1.81 -3.45 0.71
C ARG A 106 3.22 -3.77 1.18
N THR A 107 3.81 -4.81 0.62
CA THR A 107 5.24 -5.12 0.80
C THR A 107 5.94 -5.26 -0.54
N ASP A 108 7.09 -4.60 -0.66
CA ASP A 108 7.97 -4.68 -1.83
C ASP A 108 9.14 -5.66 -1.61
N ALA A 109 9.08 -6.45 -0.53
CA ALA A 109 10.17 -7.32 -0.06
C ALA A 109 10.53 -8.46 -1.01
N VAL A 110 9.63 -8.93 -1.87
CA VAL A 110 9.93 -10.00 -2.83
C VAL A 110 11.15 -9.64 -3.70
N GLY A 111 11.21 -8.39 -4.15
CA GLY A 111 12.31 -7.90 -5.00
C GLY A 111 13.54 -7.40 -4.25
N VAL A 112 13.53 -7.40 -2.91
CA VAL A 112 14.62 -6.85 -2.07
C VAL A 112 15.21 -7.93 -1.15
N ASP A 113 14.37 -8.52 -0.30
CA ASP A 113 14.75 -9.48 0.74
C ASP A 113 14.37 -10.93 0.36
N GLY A 114 13.52 -11.11 -0.66
CA GLY A 114 13.06 -12.40 -1.17
C GLY A 114 11.64 -12.78 -0.73
N PHE A 115 11.15 -13.91 -1.26
CA PHE A 115 9.77 -14.37 -1.07
C PHE A 115 9.42 -14.65 0.40
N ASP A 116 10.25 -15.44 1.09
CA ASP A 116 9.98 -15.82 2.49
C ASP A 116 9.95 -14.60 3.41
N ALA A 117 10.86 -13.65 3.19
CA ALA A 117 10.89 -12.38 3.93
C ALA A 117 9.60 -11.54 3.71
N ALA A 118 9.07 -11.55 2.49
CA ALA A 118 7.80 -10.89 2.18
C ALA A 118 6.61 -11.55 2.89
N VAL A 119 6.59 -12.88 3.00
CA VAL A 119 5.57 -13.61 3.76
C VAL A 119 5.65 -13.28 5.25
N GLU A 120 6.85 -13.28 5.84
CA GLU A 120 7.03 -12.93 7.26
C GLU A 120 6.59 -11.48 7.57
N ARG A 121 6.94 -10.53 6.68
CA ARG A 121 6.45 -9.15 6.78
C ARG A 121 4.93 -9.07 6.68
N ALA A 122 4.34 -9.77 5.71
CA ALA A 122 2.88 -9.79 5.54
C ALA A 122 2.16 -10.31 6.78
N ARG A 123 2.68 -11.37 7.43
CA ARG A 123 2.14 -11.88 8.70
C ARG A 123 2.18 -10.82 9.80
N ALA A 124 3.31 -10.15 9.96
CA ALA A 124 3.45 -9.07 10.95
C ALA A 124 2.48 -7.90 10.67
N TYR A 125 2.23 -7.59 9.40
CA TYR A 125 1.30 -6.52 9.03
C TYR A 125 -0.16 -6.89 9.30
N VAL A 126 -0.54 -8.16 9.06
CA VAL A 126 -1.87 -8.67 9.47
C VAL A 126 -2.03 -8.63 10.99
N GLU A 127 -1.02 -9.07 11.75
CA GLU A 127 -1.03 -9.00 13.21
C GLU A 127 -1.18 -7.56 13.73
N ALA A 128 -0.55 -6.60 13.04
CA ALA A 128 -0.68 -5.17 13.35
C ALA A 128 -2.05 -4.57 12.99
N GLY A 129 -2.90 -5.30 12.26
CA GLY A 129 -4.28 -4.92 11.95
C GLY A 129 -4.55 -4.53 10.50
N ALA A 130 -3.70 -4.96 9.54
CA ALA A 130 -4.06 -4.88 8.12
C ALA A 130 -5.22 -5.83 7.80
N ASP A 131 -6.19 -5.34 7.02
CA ASP A 131 -7.36 -6.11 6.56
C ASP A 131 -7.05 -6.95 5.32
N ALA A 132 -6.03 -6.57 4.55
CA ALA A 132 -5.57 -7.26 3.34
C ALA A 132 -4.07 -7.02 3.10
N ILE A 133 -3.46 -7.87 2.26
CA ILE A 133 -2.06 -7.74 1.88
C ILE A 133 -1.92 -7.54 0.37
N PHE A 134 -1.01 -6.64 -0.01
CA PHE A 134 -0.60 -6.43 -1.38
C PHE A 134 0.89 -6.85 -1.53
N PRO A 135 1.16 -8.09 -1.94
CA PRO A 135 2.52 -8.57 -2.21
C PRO A 135 2.98 -8.08 -3.60
N GLU A 136 3.77 -7.01 -3.63
CA GLU A 136 4.30 -6.48 -4.87
C GLU A 136 5.43 -7.36 -5.44
N GLY A 137 5.48 -7.51 -6.76
CA GLY A 137 6.60 -8.15 -7.44
C GLY A 137 6.54 -9.69 -7.49
N LEU A 138 5.37 -10.31 -7.31
CA LEU A 138 5.17 -11.72 -7.68
C LEU A 138 5.17 -11.86 -9.21
N THR A 139 6.01 -12.74 -9.74
CA THR A 139 6.30 -12.82 -11.19
C THR A 139 5.86 -14.13 -11.85
N SER A 140 5.26 -15.06 -11.12
CA SER A 140 4.74 -16.30 -11.70
C SER A 140 3.48 -16.77 -10.96
N ARG A 141 2.65 -17.57 -11.65
CA ARG A 141 1.46 -18.19 -11.07
C ARG A 141 1.80 -18.97 -9.80
N GLU A 142 2.90 -19.71 -9.80
CA GLU A 142 3.35 -20.53 -8.69
C GLU A 142 3.69 -19.66 -7.47
N MET A 143 4.27 -18.48 -7.68
CA MET A 143 4.50 -17.52 -6.59
C MET A 143 3.20 -16.99 -6.00
N PHE A 144 2.19 -16.69 -6.85
CA PHE A 144 0.87 -16.28 -6.37
C PHE A 144 0.19 -17.39 -5.56
N GLU A 145 0.20 -18.62 -6.05
CA GLU A 145 -0.37 -19.79 -5.36
C GLU A 145 0.34 -20.05 -4.03
N ALA A 146 1.68 -19.98 -4.02
CA ALA A 146 2.47 -20.16 -2.80
C ALA A 146 2.21 -19.05 -1.77
N PHE A 147 2.11 -17.79 -2.20
CA PHE A 147 1.84 -16.66 -1.29
C PHE A 147 0.44 -16.77 -0.69
N ALA A 148 -0.56 -17.12 -1.51
CA ALA A 148 -1.93 -17.38 -1.07
C ALA A 148 -2.01 -18.55 -0.06
N ALA A 149 -1.28 -19.63 -0.31
CA ALA A 149 -1.21 -20.77 0.62
C ALA A 149 -0.54 -20.39 1.95
N ALA A 150 0.44 -19.50 1.93
CA ALA A 150 1.16 -19.03 3.11
C ALA A 150 0.36 -18.03 3.98
N MET A 151 -0.69 -17.42 3.41
CA MET A 151 -1.55 -16.41 4.03
C MET A 151 -3.04 -16.83 4.01
N PRO A 152 -3.40 -17.98 4.63
CA PRO A 152 -4.76 -18.51 4.55
C PRO A 152 -5.79 -17.57 5.18
N GLY A 153 -6.87 -17.30 4.45
CA GLY A 153 -7.98 -16.45 4.92
C GLY A 153 -7.72 -14.94 4.85
N VAL A 154 -6.54 -14.52 4.40
CA VAL A 154 -6.21 -13.10 4.23
C VAL A 154 -6.49 -12.69 2.78
N PRO A 155 -7.29 -11.65 2.52
CA PRO A 155 -7.47 -11.11 1.17
C PRO A 155 -6.14 -10.61 0.59
N LEU A 156 -5.85 -10.98 -0.66
CA LEU A 156 -4.64 -10.58 -1.37
C LEU A 156 -4.98 -9.71 -2.57
N LEU A 157 -4.17 -8.67 -2.80
CA LEU A 157 -4.27 -7.78 -3.96
C LEU A 157 -3.15 -8.11 -4.96
N ALA A 158 -3.52 -8.33 -6.23
CA ALA A 158 -2.56 -8.47 -7.32
C ALA A 158 -2.49 -7.18 -8.16
N ASN A 159 -1.27 -6.71 -8.43
CA ASN A 159 -1.03 -5.55 -9.28
C ASN A 159 -0.77 -5.97 -10.72
N MET A 160 -1.71 -5.66 -11.60
CA MET A 160 -1.67 -6.00 -13.03
C MET A 160 -1.30 -4.77 -13.87
N THR A 161 -0.17 -4.13 -13.56
CA THR A 161 0.30 -2.97 -14.34
C THR A 161 1.07 -3.41 -15.58
N GLU A 162 0.80 -2.73 -16.71
CA GLU A 162 1.47 -2.97 -17.98
C GLU A 162 2.97 -2.64 -17.92
N PHE A 163 3.75 -3.36 -18.74
CA PHE A 163 5.20 -3.17 -18.88
C PHE A 163 6.00 -3.33 -17.57
N GLY A 164 5.38 -3.95 -16.56
CA GLY A 164 5.98 -4.29 -15.28
C GLY A 164 6.69 -5.66 -15.28
N LYS A 165 6.90 -6.18 -14.07
CA LYS A 165 7.53 -7.50 -13.84
C LYS A 165 6.52 -8.65 -13.80
N THR A 166 5.23 -8.35 -13.67
CA THR A 166 4.15 -9.33 -13.54
C THR A 166 3.62 -9.71 -14.93
N PRO A 167 3.59 -11.01 -15.28
CA PRO A 167 3.00 -11.49 -16.54
C PRO A 167 1.47 -11.33 -16.60
N TRP A 168 0.93 -11.39 -17.82
CA TRP A 168 -0.52 -11.38 -18.10
C TRP A 168 -1.09 -12.79 -18.21
#